data_AF-A0A1I4X130-F1
#
_entry.id   AF-A0A1I4X130-F1
#
_cell.length_a   1.000
_cell.length_b   1.000
_cell.length_c   1.000
_cell.angle_alpha   90.00
_cell.angle_beta   90.00
_cell.angle_gamma   90.00
#
_symmetry.space_group_name_H-M   'P 1'
#
loop_
_entity.id
_entity.type
_entity.pdbx_description
1 polymer ?
#
loop_
_entity_poly.entity_id
_entity_poly.type
_entity_poly.pdbx_seq_one_letter_code
_entity_poly.pdbx_strand_id
1 'polypeptide(L)'
;MSNRLRALLTSFSPAESAALLRALSDLESGSPRQWLLLEIAATLGPAQPSRRIQVLAWIADKVGIAPLLPVLDYLHLPGIGLYRHPATILGRCARQALDDAALLLVAFSALLAGFDRLPASRQFVACLLLLLGGAIKYWRVRKQHPDDADTPPIEETLPGAEAALGLQGLLLARGNSPAESLQLLAELRTVPDKALPRLTTALPELLPPPPVRREYTRAALACWVLAILPALWLNGWQWGWILTVLWVAGLAWIAHRRKTFVALTIGLALFSFGFARIAHLI
;
A
#
# COMPACT_ATOMS: atom_id res chain seq x y z
N MET A 1 -9.83 -11.31 21.78
CA MET A 1 -9.77 -11.14 20.30
C MET A 1 -11.04 -11.74 19.72
N SER A 2 -11.96 -10.94 19.16
CA SER A 2 -13.31 -11.43 18.80
C SER A 2 -13.28 -12.41 17.62
N ASN A 3 -14.23 -13.36 17.55
CA ASN A 3 -14.37 -14.33 16.46
C ASN A 3 -14.44 -13.67 15.06
N ARG A 4 -14.89 -12.41 14.99
CA ARG A 4 -14.94 -11.63 13.74
C ARG A 4 -13.57 -11.20 13.22
N LEU A 5 -12.64 -10.84 14.11
CA LEU A 5 -11.26 -10.52 13.73
C LEU A 5 -10.48 -11.77 13.30
N ARG A 6 -10.79 -12.92 13.90
CA ARG A 6 -10.16 -14.20 13.52
C ARG A 6 -10.62 -14.65 12.13
N ALA A 7 -11.91 -14.53 11.81
CA ALA A 7 -12.45 -14.81 10.47
C ALA A 7 -11.94 -13.85 9.37
N LEU A 8 -11.53 -12.62 9.73
CA LEU A 8 -10.90 -11.69 8.79
C LEU A 8 -9.42 -12.02 8.49
N LEU A 9 -8.80 -12.89 9.29
CA LEU A 9 -7.39 -13.26 9.20
C LEU A 9 -7.18 -14.73 8.80
N THR A 10 -8.25 -15.50 8.60
CA THR A 10 -8.16 -16.85 8.02
C THR A 10 -7.91 -16.77 6.51
N SER A 11 -7.19 -17.76 5.97
CA SER A 11 -6.98 -17.93 4.53
C SER A 11 -8.32 -17.95 3.78
N PHE A 12 -8.32 -17.50 2.54
CA PHE A 12 -9.51 -17.58 1.70
C PHE A 12 -9.83 -19.03 1.33
N SER A 13 -11.12 -19.35 1.30
CA SER A 13 -11.56 -20.54 0.58
C SER A 13 -11.31 -20.37 -0.93
N PRO A 14 -11.18 -21.47 -1.71
CA PRO A 14 -11.01 -21.38 -3.16
C PRO A 14 -12.11 -20.55 -3.84
N ALA A 15 -13.36 -20.68 -3.39
CA ALA A 15 -14.50 -19.92 -3.92
C ALA A 15 -14.43 -18.41 -3.60
N GLU A 16 -13.90 -18.03 -2.44
CA GLU A 16 -13.65 -16.63 -2.09
C GLU A 16 -12.47 -16.04 -2.88
N SER A 17 -11.40 -16.82 -3.06
CA SER A 17 -10.26 -16.43 -3.90
C SER A 17 -10.71 -16.22 -5.35
N ALA A 18 -11.54 -17.11 -5.89
CA ALA A 18 -12.14 -16.96 -7.22
C ALA A 18 -12.99 -15.69 -7.33
N ALA A 19 -13.80 -15.39 -6.31
CA ALA A 19 -14.61 -14.17 -6.29
C ALA A 19 -13.76 -12.90 -6.25
N LEU A 20 -12.70 -12.88 -5.44
CA LEU A 20 -11.80 -11.74 -5.35
C LEU A 20 -11.01 -11.54 -6.65
N LEU A 21 -10.47 -12.61 -7.24
CA LEU A 21 -9.73 -12.52 -8.51
C LEU A 21 -10.58 -11.99 -9.65
N ARG A 22 -11.87 -12.37 -9.72
CA ARG A 22 -12.82 -11.78 -10.68
C ARG A 22 -13.05 -10.29 -10.42
N ALA A 23 -13.26 -9.90 -9.17
CA ALA A 23 -13.40 -8.49 -8.84
C ALA A 23 -12.14 -7.68 -9.16
N LEU A 24 -10.95 -8.25 -8.95
CA LEU A 24 -9.68 -7.63 -9.32
C LEU A 24 -9.47 -7.60 -10.85
N SER A 25 -9.96 -8.61 -11.59
CA SER A 25 -9.91 -8.60 -13.05
C SER A 25 -10.75 -7.47 -13.64
N ASP A 26 -11.88 -7.15 -13.01
CA ASP A 26 -12.73 -6.02 -13.43
C ASP A 26 -12.01 -4.68 -13.26
N LEU A 27 -11.18 -4.54 -12.21
CA LEU A 27 -10.35 -3.34 -12.01
C LEU A 27 -9.21 -3.21 -13.02
N GLU A 28 -8.80 -4.33 -13.61
CA GLU A 28 -7.74 -4.41 -14.63
C GLU A 28 -8.33 -4.48 -16.06
N SER A 29 -9.61 -4.13 -16.22
CA SER A 29 -10.31 -4.14 -17.50
C SER A 29 -9.54 -3.39 -18.58
N GLY A 30 -9.46 -3.98 -19.78
CA GLY A 30 -8.72 -3.43 -20.90
C GLY A 30 -7.22 -3.74 -20.88
N SER A 31 -6.69 -4.33 -19.80
CA SER A 31 -5.30 -4.76 -19.71
C SER A 31 -5.13 -6.27 -19.91
N PRO A 32 -3.96 -6.75 -20.39
CA PRO A 32 -3.63 -8.18 -20.43
C PRO A 32 -3.76 -8.90 -19.08
N ARG A 33 -3.64 -8.17 -17.96
CA ARG A 33 -3.74 -8.71 -16.60
C ARG A 33 -5.14 -9.19 -16.26
N GLN A 34 -6.18 -8.64 -16.89
CA GLN A 34 -7.56 -9.10 -16.74
C GLN A 34 -7.65 -10.61 -17.03
N TRP A 35 -7.09 -11.05 -18.16
CA TRP A 35 -7.12 -12.45 -18.57
C TRP A 35 -6.30 -13.37 -17.68
N LEU A 36 -5.17 -12.90 -17.17
CA LEU A 36 -4.37 -13.64 -16.19
C LEU A 36 -5.20 -13.95 -14.93
N LEU A 37 -5.85 -12.93 -14.37
CA LEU A 37 -6.66 -13.08 -13.16
C LEU A 37 -7.88 -13.98 -13.40
N LEU A 38 -8.50 -13.90 -14.58
CA LEU A 38 -9.63 -14.76 -14.97
C LEU A 38 -9.21 -16.22 -15.16
N GLU A 39 -8.06 -16.49 -15.79
CA GLU A 39 -7.53 -17.85 -15.95
C GLU A 39 -7.25 -18.51 -14.59
N ILE A 40 -6.68 -17.75 -13.64
CA ILE A 40 -6.45 -18.24 -12.28
C ILE A 40 -7.79 -18.41 -11.54
N ALA A 41 -8.74 -17.48 -11.70
CA ALA A 41 -10.06 -17.60 -11.09
C ALA A 41 -10.83 -18.83 -11.61
N ALA A 42 -10.65 -19.21 -12.87
CA ALA A 42 -11.31 -20.35 -13.48
C ALA A 42 -10.87 -21.70 -12.88
N THR A 43 -9.62 -21.83 -12.42
CA THR A 43 -9.11 -23.08 -11.81
C THR A 43 -9.62 -23.31 -10.39
N LEU A 44 -10.09 -22.25 -9.73
CA LEU A 44 -10.54 -22.28 -8.34
C LEU A 44 -12.04 -22.63 -8.18
N GLY A 45 -12.76 -22.77 -9.29
CA GLY A 45 -14.17 -23.16 -9.31
C GLY A 45 -15.17 -21.99 -9.22
N PRO A 46 -16.42 -22.24 -8.78
CA PRO A 46 -17.46 -21.22 -8.74
C PRO A 46 -17.15 -20.15 -7.68
N ALA A 47 -17.30 -18.87 -8.06
CA ALA A 47 -17.09 -17.76 -7.15
C ALA A 47 -18.21 -17.67 -6.12
N GLN A 48 -17.83 -17.47 -4.85
CA GLN A 48 -18.77 -17.19 -3.77
C GLN A 48 -18.48 -15.81 -3.19
N PRO A 49 -19.30 -14.79 -3.50
CA PRO A 49 -19.10 -13.46 -2.96
C PRO A 49 -19.35 -13.45 -1.45
N SER A 50 -18.40 -12.91 -0.69
CA SER A 50 -18.54 -12.66 0.75
C SER A 50 -18.37 -11.18 1.05
N ARG A 51 -18.92 -10.69 2.18
CA ARG A 51 -18.76 -9.28 2.60
C ARG A 51 -17.29 -8.88 2.70
N ARG A 52 -16.42 -9.82 3.11
CA ARG A 52 -14.97 -9.60 3.18
C ARG A 52 -14.38 -9.34 1.81
N ILE A 53 -14.77 -10.11 0.80
CA ILE A 53 -14.36 -9.90 -0.59
C ILE A 53 -14.87 -8.56 -1.12
N GLN A 54 -16.12 -8.20 -0.85
CA GLN A 54 -16.67 -6.90 -1.26
C GLN A 54 -15.90 -5.72 -0.67
N VAL A 55 -15.55 -5.79 0.62
CA VAL A 55 -14.74 -4.75 1.27
C VAL A 55 -13.35 -4.68 0.65
N LEU A 56 -12.69 -5.81 0.41
CA LEU A 56 -11.35 -5.80 -0.19
C LEU A 56 -11.37 -5.32 -1.64
N ALA A 57 -12.34 -5.72 -2.44
CA ALA A 57 -12.54 -5.23 -3.79
C ALA A 57 -12.83 -3.72 -3.81
N TRP A 58 -13.65 -3.22 -2.89
CA TRP A 58 -13.90 -1.79 -2.74
C TRP A 58 -12.64 -1.02 -2.33
N ILE A 59 -11.82 -1.55 -1.41
CA ILE A 59 -10.55 -0.92 -1.06
C ILE A 59 -9.60 -0.93 -2.28
N ALA A 60 -9.57 -2.03 -3.04
CA ALA A 60 -8.75 -2.16 -4.24
C ALA A 60 -9.16 -1.13 -5.31
N ASP A 61 -10.46 -0.91 -5.51
CA ASP A 61 -10.98 0.14 -6.41
C ASP A 61 -10.52 1.55 -6.00
N LYS A 62 -10.52 1.85 -4.69
CA LYS A 62 -10.17 3.20 -4.21
C LYS A 62 -8.68 3.46 -4.12
N VAL A 63 -7.91 2.46 -3.72
CA VAL A 63 -6.50 2.61 -3.33
C VAL A 63 -5.54 1.94 -4.33
N GLY A 64 -6.03 1.01 -5.14
CA GLY A 64 -5.25 0.17 -6.03
C GLY A 64 -4.94 -1.20 -5.43
N ILE A 65 -4.53 -2.14 -6.29
CA ILE A 65 -4.19 -3.52 -5.90
C ILE A 65 -2.85 -3.58 -5.15
N ALA A 66 -1.86 -2.81 -5.60
CA ALA A 66 -0.50 -2.85 -5.06
C ALA A 66 -0.40 -2.53 -3.56
N PRO A 67 -1.08 -1.49 -3.01
CA PRO A 67 -1.07 -1.23 -1.56
C PRO A 67 -1.72 -2.33 -0.72
N LEU A 68 -2.63 -3.11 -1.29
CA LEU A 68 -3.28 -4.25 -0.62
C LEU A 68 -2.41 -5.51 -0.61
N LEU A 69 -1.31 -5.54 -1.36
CA LEU A 69 -0.49 -6.73 -1.52
C LEU A 69 -0.07 -7.41 -0.21
N PRO A 70 0.33 -6.72 0.88
CA PRO A 70 0.67 -7.39 2.13
C PRO A 70 -0.49 -8.21 2.72
N VAL A 71 -1.72 -7.74 2.54
CA VAL A 71 -2.93 -8.45 2.97
C VAL A 71 -3.21 -9.60 2.02
N LEU A 72 -3.11 -9.39 0.71
CA LEU A 72 -3.36 -10.43 -0.29
C LEU A 72 -2.33 -11.58 -0.22
N ASP A 73 -1.06 -11.26 0.05
CA ASP A 73 0.04 -12.22 0.22
C ASP A 73 -0.12 -13.02 1.52
N TYR A 74 -0.51 -12.36 2.61
CA TYR A 74 -0.87 -13.04 3.86
C TYR A 74 -2.06 -14.00 3.70
N LEU A 75 -2.98 -13.69 2.79
CA LEU A 75 -4.15 -14.51 2.49
C LEU A 75 -3.92 -15.53 1.37
N HIS A 76 -2.69 -15.62 0.87
CA HIS A 76 -2.25 -16.56 -0.17
C HIS A 76 -3.09 -16.48 -1.46
N LEU A 77 -3.46 -15.28 -1.89
CA LEU A 77 -4.16 -15.12 -3.17
C LEU A 77 -3.18 -15.41 -4.32
N PRO A 78 -3.45 -16.38 -5.21
CA PRO A 78 -2.51 -16.75 -6.28
C PRO A 78 -2.40 -15.65 -7.35
N GLY A 79 -1.23 -15.53 -7.98
CA GLY A 79 -1.04 -14.64 -9.15
C GLY A 79 -0.77 -13.17 -8.82
N ILE A 80 -0.91 -12.75 -7.56
CA ILE A 80 -0.68 -11.37 -7.12
C ILE A 80 0.79 -10.95 -7.10
N GLY A 81 1.72 -11.91 -7.22
CA GLY A 81 3.16 -11.66 -7.18
C GLY A 81 3.62 -10.63 -8.22
N LEU A 82 2.86 -10.49 -9.30
CA LEU A 82 3.00 -9.48 -10.34
C LEU A 82 3.02 -8.03 -9.81
N TYR A 83 2.25 -7.74 -8.76
CA TYR A 83 2.15 -6.39 -8.16
C TYR A 83 3.24 -6.11 -7.11
N ARG A 84 4.17 -7.04 -6.89
CA ARG A 84 5.19 -6.90 -5.83
C ARG A 84 6.11 -5.72 -6.05
N HIS A 85 6.53 -5.47 -7.30
CA HIS A 85 7.38 -4.33 -7.61
C HIS A 85 6.70 -2.97 -7.31
N PRO A 86 5.53 -2.62 -7.88
CA PRO A 86 4.87 -1.35 -7.58
C PRO A 86 4.48 -1.24 -6.10
N ALA A 87 4.09 -2.34 -5.45
CA ALA A 87 3.81 -2.35 -4.01
C ALA A 87 5.04 -1.99 -3.17
N THR A 88 6.23 -2.47 -3.54
CA THR A 88 7.46 -2.08 -2.82
C THR A 88 7.79 -0.61 -2.98
N ILE A 89 7.56 -0.04 -4.17
CA ILE A 89 7.84 1.37 -4.46
C ILE A 89 6.89 2.27 -3.65
N LEU A 90 5.58 2.02 -3.74
CA LEU A 90 4.58 2.74 -2.96
C LEU A 90 4.79 2.54 -1.46
N GLY A 91 5.15 1.33 -1.04
CA GLY A 91 5.46 1.01 0.36
C GLY A 91 6.65 1.80 0.91
N ARG A 92 7.70 2.05 0.11
CA ARG A 92 8.82 2.92 0.52
C ARG A 92 8.37 4.36 0.70
N CYS A 93 7.59 4.89 -0.24
CA CYS A 93 7.04 6.25 -0.17
C CYS A 93 6.15 6.43 1.08
N ALA A 94 5.24 5.49 1.31
CA ALA A 94 4.35 5.44 2.47
C ALA A 94 5.14 5.41 3.79
N ARG A 95 6.15 4.53 3.89
CA ARG A 95 7.01 4.43 5.08
C ARG A 95 7.79 5.71 5.33
N GLN A 96 8.37 6.32 4.30
CA GLN A 96 9.07 7.59 4.45
C GLN A 96 8.13 8.72 4.92
N ALA A 97 6.90 8.75 4.44
CA ALA A 97 5.90 9.71 4.94
C ALA A 97 5.53 9.45 6.41
N LEU A 98 5.38 8.18 6.79
CA LEU A 98 5.13 7.78 8.18
C LEU A 98 6.29 8.18 9.09
N ASP A 99 7.53 7.92 8.67
CA ASP A 99 8.74 8.18 9.46
C ASP A 99 8.94 9.69 9.68
N ASP A 100 8.79 10.49 8.62
CA ASP A 100 8.87 11.95 8.73
C ASP A 100 7.78 12.49 9.66
N ALA A 101 6.53 11.99 9.55
CA ALA A 101 5.44 12.39 10.43
C ALA A 101 5.72 12.00 11.89
N ALA A 102 6.20 10.76 12.10
CA ALA A 102 6.54 10.21 13.40
C ALA A 102 7.59 11.04 14.14
N LEU A 103 8.72 11.31 13.48
CA LEU A 103 9.84 12.04 14.07
C LEU A 103 9.46 13.49 14.40
N LEU A 104 8.80 14.17 13.47
CA LEU A 104 8.36 15.57 13.69
C LEU A 104 7.33 15.65 14.82
N LEU A 105 6.31 14.81 14.79
CA LEU A 105 5.25 14.82 15.79
C LEU A 105 5.78 14.54 17.19
N VAL A 106 6.69 13.57 17.33
CA VAL A 106 7.32 13.21 18.61
C VAL A 106 8.23 14.33 19.11
N ALA A 107 9.10 14.86 18.25
CA ALA A 107 9.99 15.96 18.62
C ALA A 107 9.20 17.19 19.09
N PHE A 108 8.22 17.65 18.30
CA PHE A 108 7.42 18.82 18.67
C PHE A 108 6.56 18.59 19.92
N SER A 109 5.93 17.42 20.05
CA SER A 109 5.11 17.12 21.24
C SER A 109 5.96 17.10 22.52
N ALA A 110 7.13 16.46 22.47
CA ALA A 110 8.04 16.38 23.60
C ALA A 110 8.70 17.73 23.94
N LEU A 111 9.11 18.50 22.93
CA LEU A 111 9.69 19.83 23.09
C LEU A 111 8.69 20.80 23.77
N LEU A 112 7.45 20.84 23.27
CA LEU A 112 6.39 21.68 23.86
C LEU A 112 6.02 21.23 25.28
N ALA A 113 6.08 19.93 25.55
CA ALA A 113 5.90 19.42 26.91
C ALA A 113 7.05 19.83 27.84
N GLY A 114 8.30 19.87 27.36
CA GLY A 114 9.44 20.32 28.15
C GLY A 114 9.39 21.80 28.52
N PHE A 115 8.80 22.64 27.66
CA PHE A 115 8.51 24.04 27.96
C PHE A 115 7.21 24.26 28.77
N ASP A 116 6.62 23.22 29.33
CA ASP A 116 5.35 23.27 30.07
C ASP A 116 4.21 23.97 29.31
N ARG A 117 4.22 23.90 27.97
CA ARG A 117 3.16 24.49 27.15
C ARG A 117 1.87 23.72 27.34
N LEU A 118 0.76 24.47 27.32
CA LEU A 118 -0.60 23.95 27.46
C LEU A 118 -0.92 22.89 26.38
N PRO A 119 -1.79 21.91 26.69
CA PRO A 119 -2.27 20.93 25.72
C PRO A 119 -2.80 21.56 24.42
N ALA A 120 -3.51 22.69 24.53
CA ALA A 120 -4.02 23.45 23.38
C ALA A 120 -2.91 23.85 22.39
N SER A 121 -1.73 24.28 22.89
CA SER A 121 -0.59 24.63 22.03
C SER A 121 -0.02 23.41 21.32
N ARG A 122 0.00 22.24 21.98
CA ARG A 122 0.46 20.98 21.39
C ARG A 122 -0.49 20.51 20.28
N GLN A 123 -1.80 20.62 20.50
CA GLN A 123 -2.81 20.35 19.48
C GLN A 123 -2.70 21.31 18.29
N PHE A 124 -2.48 22.59 18.56
CA PHE A 124 -2.28 23.59 17.52
C PHE A 124 -1.07 23.26 16.64
N VAL A 125 0.07 22.91 17.23
CA VAL A 125 1.26 22.51 16.46
C VAL A 125 1.04 21.20 15.71
N ALA A 126 0.38 20.21 16.29
CA ALA A 126 0.00 18.99 15.58
C ALA A 126 -0.94 19.29 14.39
N CYS A 127 -1.82 20.28 14.51
CA CYS A 127 -2.69 20.73 13.41
C CYS A 127 -1.89 21.43 12.31
N LEU A 128 -0.94 22.29 12.68
CA LEU A 128 0.00 22.89 11.74
C LEU A 128 0.83 21.82 11.01
N LEU A 129 1.32 20.80 11.71
CA LEU A 129 2.01 19.67 11.10
C LEU A 129 1.11 18.91 10.12
N LEU A 130 -0.14 18.65 10.50
CA LEU A 130 -1.10 17.98 9.61
C LEU A 130 -1.27 18.76 8.31
N LEU A 131 -1.55 20.06 8.39
CA LEU A 131 -1.88 20.90 7.24
C LEU A 131 -0.64 21.30 6.44
N LEU A 132 0.32 21.99 7.08
CA LEU A 132 1.49 22.53 6.40
C LEU A 132 2.46 21.41 6.01
N GLY A 133 2.68 20.43 6.89
CA GLY A 133 3.50 19.28 6.55
C GLY A 133 2.85 18.41 5.47
N GLY A 134 1.52 18.28 5.47
CA GLY A 134 0.77 17.65 4.38
C GLY A 134 0.94 18.37 3.05
N ALA A 135 0.86 19.71 3.03
CA ALA A 135 1.09 20.52 1.84
C ALA A 135 2.54 20.40 1.31
N ILE A 136 3.53 20.43 2.21
CA ILE A 136 4.95 20.22 1.85
C ILE A 136 5.15 18.81 1.28
N LYS A 137 4.52 17.79 1.86
CA LYS A 137 4.59 16.41 1.37
C LYS A 137 3.96 16.27 -0.01
N TYR A 138 2.78 16.84 -0.22
CA TYR A 138 2.14 16.90 -1.52
C TYR A 138 3.05 17.57 -2.57
N TRP A 139 3.64 18.71 -2.23
CA TRP A 139 4.57 19.42 -3.11
C TRP A 139 5.83 18.60 -3.42
N ARG A 140 6.41 17.92 -2.43
CA ARG A 140 7.57 17.04 -2.64
C ARG A 140 7.25 15.88 -3.58
N VAL A 141 6.12 15.20 -3.38
CA VAL A 141 5.68 14.11 -4.27
C VAL A 141 5.46 14.64 -5.69
N ARG A 142 4.82 15.80 -5.84
CA ARG A 142 4.66 16.47 -7.14
C ARG A 142 5.98 16.74 -7.84
N LYS A 143 6.99 17.19 -7.10
CA LYS A 143 8.30 17.52 -7.66
C LYS A 143 9.11 16.26 -8.02
N GLN A 144 8.97 15.19 -7.26
CA GLN A 144 9.72 13.94 -7.43
C GLN A 144 9.10 13.03 -8.49
N HIS A 145 7.79 13.12 -8.70
CA HIS A 145 7.04 12.29 -9.63
C HIS A 145 6.16 13.19 -10.50
N PRO A 146 6.70 13.74 -11.61
CA PRO A 146 5.91 14.48 -12.60
C PRO A 146 4.81 13.57 -13.18
N ASP A 147 3.69 14.16 -13.63
CA ASP A 147 2.59 13.37 -14.21
C ASP A 147 3.01 12.75 -15.55
N ASP A 148 2.63 11.49 -15.77
CA ASP A 148 2.89 10.73 -17.01
C ASP A 148 2.11 11.25 -18.23
N ALA A 149 1.47 12.43 -18.14
CA ALA A 149 0.75 13.05 -19.25
C ALA A 149 1.66 13.38 -20.46
N ASP A 150 2.98 13.36 -20.26
CA ASP A 150 3.99 13.54 -21.32
C ASP A 150 4.46 12.20 -21.94
N THR A 151 3.90 11.06 -21.52
CA THR A 151 4.22 9.76 -22.13
C THR A 151 3.36 9.59 -23.38
N PRO A 152 3.96 9.46 -24.58
CA PRO A 152 3.19 9.23 -25.79
C PRO A 152 2.33 7.96 -25.61
N PRO A 153 1.10 7.93 -26.14
CA PRO A 153 0.26 6.74 -26.08
C PRO A 153 1.07 5.58 -26.64
N ILE A 154 1.19 4.51 -25.87
CA ILE A 154 1.84 3.27 -26.32
C ILE A 154 1.04 2.84 -27.56
N GLU A 155 1.68 2.86 -28.74
CA GLU A 155 1.11 2.23 -29.93
C GLU A 155 0.75 0.79 -29.56
N GLU A 156 -0.54 0.46 -29.65
CA GLU A 156 -1.07 -0.86 -29.35
C GLU A 156 -0.43 -1.88 -30.32
N THR A 157 0.71 -2.43 -29.91
CA THR A 157 1.46 -3.45 -30.66
C THR A 157 0.85 -4.84 -30.51
N LEU A 158 -0.15 -4.97 -29.63
CA LEU A 158 -0.95 -6.17 -29.42
C LEU A 158 -2.43 -5.83 -29.62
N PRO A 159 -3.25 -6.79 -30.10
CA PRO A 159 -4.70 -6.63 -30.02
C PRO A 159 -5.07 -6.32 -28.57
N GLY A 160 -5.85 -5.26 -28.36
CA GLY A 160 -6.34 -4.88 -27.03
C GLY A 160 -6.97 -6.08 -26.32
N ALA A 161 -6.97 -6.07 -24.97
CA ALA A 161 -7.45 -7.21 -24.19
C ALA A 161 -8.88 -7.65 -24.58
N GLU A 162 -9.72 -6.73 -25.07
CA GLU A 162 -11.07 -7.02 -25.56
C GLU A 162 -11.11 -7.73 -26.92
N ALA A 163 -10.09 -7.54 -27.76
CA ALA A 163 -9.96 -8.16 -29.07
C ALA A 163 -9.32 -9.56 -29.01
N ALA A 164 -8.59 -9.87 -27.94
CA ALA A 164 -7.99 -11.19 -27.73
C ALA A 164 -8.97 -12.16 -27.03
N LEU A 165 -9.14 -13.35 -27.59
CA LEU A 165 -9.88 -14.46 -26.97
C LEU A 165 -9.06 -15.13 -25.85
N GLY A 166 -8.68 -14.37 -24.82
CA GLY A 166 -7.96 -14.86 -23.66
C GLY A 166 -6.43 -14.79 -23.75
N LEU A 167 -5.79 -15.24 -22.67
CA LEU A 167 -4.33 -15.16 -22.49
C LEU A 167 -3.56 -15.97 -23.54
N GLN A 168 -4.13 -17.07 -24.04
CA GLN A 168 -3.55 -17.83 -25.16
C GLN A 168 -3.47 -16.98 -26.43
N GLY A 169 -4.54 -16.25 -26.76
CA GLY A 169 -4.59 -15.38 -27.92
C GLY A 169 -3.54 -14.28 -27.86
N LEU A 170 -3.31 -13.71 -26.68
CA LEU A 170 -2.26 -12.72 -26.46
C LEU A 170 -0.85 -13.30 -26.67
N LEU A 171 -0.58 -14.51 -26.17
CA LEU A 171 0.71 -15.19 -26.36
C LEU A 171 0.98 -15.49 -27.85
N LEU A 172 -0.04 -15.97 -28.57
CA LEU A 172 0.04 -16.22 -30.01
C LEU A 172 0.26 -14.92 -30.80
N ALA A 173 -0.46 -13.85 -30.45
CA ALA A 173 -0.29 -12.53 -31.08
C ALA A 173 1.12 -11.96 -30.86
N ARG A 174 1.79 -12.32 -29.77
CA ARG A 174 3.20 -11.97 -29.50
C ARG A 174 4.21 -12.85 -30.24
N GLY A 175 3.75 -13.83 -31.02
CA GLY A 175 4.60 -14.72 -31.82
C GLY A 175 5.07 -15.99 -31.09
N ASN A 176 4.51 -16.32 -29.92
CA ASN A 176 4.80 -17.59 -29.25
C ASN A 176 4.18 -18.75 -30.03
N SER A 177 4.83 -19.92 -30.00
CA SER A 177 4.26 -21.11 -30.65
C SER A 177 2.99 -21.58 -29.91
N PRO A 178 2.05 -22.26 -30.59
CA PRO A 178 0.86 -22.82 -29.93
C PRO A 178 1.19 -23.81 -28.82
N ALA A 179 2.20 -24.66 -29.01
CA ALA A 179 2.63 -25.64 -28.03
C ALA A 179 3.19 -24.98 -26.76
N GLU A 180 4.04 -23.98 -26.92
CA GLU A 180 4.60 -23.21 -25.80
C GLU A 180 3.53 -22.43 -25.05
N SER A 181 2.60 -21.80 -25.78
CA SER A 181 1.48 -21.06 -25.19
C SER A 181 0.59 -21.97 -24.32
N LEU A 182 0.27 -23.17 -24.80
CA LEU A 182 -0.49 -24.16 -24.04
C LEU A 182 0.29 -24.67 -22.82
N GLN A 183 1.59 -24.88 -22.95
CA GLN A 183 2.44 -25.28 -21.82
C GLN A 183 2.46 -24.22 -20.73
N LEU A 184 2.66 -22.95 -21.09
CA LEU A 184 2.66 -21.83 -20.13
C LEU A 184 1.30 -21.70 -19.42
N LEU A 185 0.19 -21.91 -20.12
CA LEU A 185 -1.15 -21.91 -19.51
C LEU A 185 -1.39 -23.11 -18.60
N ALA A 186 -0.91 -24.31 -18.98
CA ALA A 186 -0.99 -25.48 -18.11
C ALA A 186 -0.18 -25.29 -16.82
N GLU A 187 1.02 -24.71 -16.93
CA GLU A 187 1.84 -24.33 -15.77
C GLU A 187 1.13 -23.27 -14.90
N LEU A 188 0.54 -22.25 -15.51
CA LEU A 188 -0.23 -21.22 -14.80
C LEU A 188 -1.41 -21.82 -14.02
N ARG A 189 -2.14 -22.77 -14.61
CA ARG A 189 -3.32 -23.37 -13.98
C ARG A 189 -2.99 -24.30 -12.82
N THR A 190 -1.78 -24.85 -12.79
CA THR A 190 -1.34 -25.76 -11.73
C THR A 190 -0.64 -25.03 -10.59
N VAL A 191 0.33 -24.15 -10.91
CA VAL A 191 1.09 -23.39 -9.91
C VAL A 191 1.31 -21.96 -10.40
N PRO A 192 0.32 -21.06 -10.21
CA PRO A 192 0.33 -19.72 -10.77
C PRO A 192 1.61 -18.93 -10.48
N ASP A 193 2.04 -18.91 -9.21
CA ASP A 193 3.18 -18.09 -8.79
C ASP A 193 4.53 -18.57 -9.36
N LYS A 194 4.66 -19.85 -9.73
CA LYS A 194 5.86 -20.38 -10.39
C LYS A 194 5.85 -20.12 -11.90
N ALA A 195 4.67 -20.04 -12.51
CA ALA A 195 4.52 -19.77 -13.93
C ALA A 195 4.73 -18.27 -14.26
N LEU A 196 4.44 -17.38 -13.31
CA LEU A 196 4.51 -15.93 -13.51
C LEU A 196 5.82 -15.43 -14.15
N PRO A 197 7.04 -15.80 -13.71
CA PRO A 197 8.27 -15.27 -14.30
C PRO A 197 8.46 -15.60 -15.78
N ARG A 198 8.14 -16.84 -16.18
CA ARG A 198 8.19 -17.26 -17.59
C ARG A 198 7.12 -16.55 -18.39
N LEU A 199 5.92 -16.43 -17.85
CA LEU A 199 4.81 -15.75 -18.50
C LEU A 199 5.07 -14.25 -18.70
N THR A 200 5.66 -13.55 -17.72
CA THR A 200 6.05 -12.14 -17.86
C THR A 200 7.24 -11.93 -18.80
N THR A 201 8.03 -12.99 -19.07
CA THR A 201 9.08 -12.94 -20.09
C THR A 201 8.48 -13.05 -21.49
N ALA A 202 7.49 -13.94 -21.66
CA ALA A 202 6.78 -14.14 -22.93
C ALA A 202 5.77 -13.02 -23.24
N LEU A 203 5.20 -12.38 -22.22
CA LEU A 203 4.24 -11.30 -22.32
C LEU A 203 4.57 -10.19 -21.29
N PRO A 204 5.55 -9.32 -21.57
CA PRO A 204 5.97 -8.24 -20.68
C PRO A 204 4.85 -7.26 -20.30
N GLU A 205 3.85 -7.12 -21.17
CA GLU A 205 2.67 -6.26 -20.98
C GLU A 205 1.78 -6.72 -19.81
N LEU A 206 2.00 -7.93 -19.30
CA LEU A 206 1.41 -8.37 -18.05
C LEU A 206 1.92 -7.56 -16.85
N LEU A 207 3.14 -7.03 -16.87
CA LEU A 207 3.64 -6.26 -15.73
C LEU A 207 2.78 -4.99 -15.54
N PRO A 208 2.36 -4.69 -14.29
CA PRO A 208 1.63 -3.46 -14.03
C PRO A 208 2.51 -2.27 -14.39
N PRO A 209 1.92 -1.18 -14.93
CA PRO A 209 2.66 0.04 -15.18
C PRO A 209 3.25 0.58 -13.87
N PRO A 210 4.29 1.42 -13.96
CA PRO A 210 4.80 2.11 -12.77
C PRO A 210 3.67 2.92 -12.10
N PRO A 211 3.69 3.07 -10.76
CA PRO A 211 2.66 3.82 -10.06
C PRO A 211 2.59 5.26 -10.57
N VAL A 212 1.38 5.79 -10.76
CA VAL A 212 1.20 7.18 -11.17
C VAL A 212 1.32 8.13 -9.98
N ARG A 213 1.62 9.42 -10.24
CA ARG A 213 1.77 10.47 -9.21
C ARG A 213 0.63 10.49 -8.18
N ARG A 214 -0.61 10.26 -8.61
CA ARG A 214 -1.80 10.22 -7.74
C ARG A 214 -1.68 9.13 -6.67
N GLU A 215 -1.11 7.97 -7.01
CA GLU A 215 -0.93 6.85 -6.09
C GLU A 215 0.14 7.15 -5.05
N TYR A 216 1.29 7.71 -5.47
CA TYR A 216 2.30 8.20 -4.53
C TYR A 216 1.73 9.24 -3.56
N THR A 217 0.94 10.17 -4.08
CA THR A 217 0.33 11.24 -3.28
C THR A 217 -0.63 10.65 -2.24
N ARG A 218 -1.49 9.72 -2.66
CA ARG A 218 -2.41 9.01 -1.76
C ARG A 218 -1.66 8.22 -0.70
N ALA A 219 -0.64 7.45 -1.08
CA ALA A 219 0.16 6.66 -0.17
C ALA A 219 0.88 7.52 0.88
N ALA A 220 1.52 8.61 0.45
CA ALA A 220 2.22 9.54 1.33
C ALA A 220 1.26 10.26 2.28
N LEU A 221 0.17 10.84 1.77
CA LEU A 221 -0.79 11.59 2.58
C LEU A 221 -1.58 10.68 3.52
N ALA A 222 -1.95 9.48 3.10
CA ALA A 222 -2.65 8.52 3.97
C ALA A 222 -1.80 8.18 5.20
N CYS A 223 -0.51 7.88 5.03
CA CYS A 223 0.40 7.61 6.14
C CYS A 223 0.68 8.85 7.01
N TRP A 224 0.77 10.04 6.40
CA TRP A 224 0.90 11.31 7.12
C TRP A 224 -0.28 11.58 8.04
N VAL A 225 -1.50 11.46 7.50
CA VAL A 225 -2.75 11.64 8.24
C VAL A 225 -2.91 10.57 9.30
N LEU A 226 -2.62 9.30 8.98
CA LEU A 226 -2.73 8.18 9.93
C LEU A 226 -1.83 8.38 11.17
N ALA A 227 -0.63 8.92 10.99
CA ALA A 227 0.27 9.20 12.11
C ALA A 227 -0.24 10.36 12.99
N ILE A 228 -0.67 11.47 12.38
CA ILE A 228 -0.91 12.73 13.08
C ILE A 228 -2.34 12.87 13.60
N LEU A 229 -3.34 12.35 12.89
CA LEU A 229 -4.75 12.56 13.23
C LEU A 229 -5.11 12.04 14.64
N PRO A 230 -4.71 10.83 15.06
CA PRO A 230 -4.96 10.38 16.43
C PRO A 230 -4.20 11.21 17.47
N ALA A 231 -3.01 11.70 17.12
CA ALA A 231 -2.20 12.52 18.01
C ALA A 231 -2.79 13.91 18.28
N LEU A 232 -3.64 14.46 17.39
CA LEU A 232 -4.41 15.67 17.68
C LEU A 232 -5.32 15.48 18.89
N TRP A 233 -5.99 14.34 18.96
CA TRP A 233 -6.85 14.02 20.07
C TRP A 233 -6.04 13.70 21.34
N LEU A 234 -5.00 12.88 21.21
CA LEU A 234 -4.14 12.50 22.34
C LEU A 234 -3.46 13.71 23.00
N ASN A 235 -2.95 14.66 22.21
CA ASN A 235 -2.28 15.86 22.73
C ASN A 235 -3.22 16.83 23.48
N GLY A 236 -4.53 16.62 23.46
CA GLY A 236 -5.48 17.40 24.27
C GLY A 236 -5.41 17.09 25.76
N TRP A 237 -4.73 16.02 26.15
CA TRP A 237 -4.65 15.57 27.53
C TRP A 237 -3.35 16.07 28.18
N GLN A 238 -3.33 16.22 29.51
CA GLN A 238 -2.14 16.67 30.25
C GLN A 238 -0.88 15.80 29.96
N TRP A 239 -1.09 14.48 29.88
CA TRP A 239 -0.08 13.46 29.53
C TRP A 239 -0.10 13.09 28.03
N GLY A 240 -0.77 13.88 27.21
CA GLY A 240 -1.03 13.59 25.80
C GLY A 240 0.22 13.39 24.94
N TRP A 241 1.32 14.01 25.33
CA TRP A 241 2.61 13.86 24.65
C TRP A 241 3.18 12.45 24.83
N ILE A 242 3.04 11.82 26.02
CA ILE A 242 3.47 10.44 26.27
C ILE A 242 2.63 9.48 25.43
N LEU A 243 1.31 9.67 25.42
CA LEU A 243 0.41 8.85 24.61
C LEU A 243 0.72 8.99 23.12
N THR A 244 1.08 10.19 22.67
CA THR A 244 1.52 10.46 21.29
C THR A 244 2.80 9.70 20.96
N VAL A 245 3.79 9.72 21.86
CA VAL A 245 5.05 8.96 21.69
C VAL A 245 4.77 7.46 21.61
N LEU A 246 3.92 6.92 22.50
CA LEU A 246 3.55 5.51 22.49
C LEU A 246 2.78 5.11 21.22
N TRP A 247 1.86 5.95 20.77
CA TRP A 247 1.12 5.78 19.51
C TRP A 247 2.08 5.68 18.32
N VAL A 248 2.97 6.65 18.18
CA VAL A 248 3.93 6.71 17.07
C VAL A 248 4.93 5.56 17.15
N ALA A 249 5.43 5.23 18.34
CA ALA A 249 6.29 4.07 18.57
C ALA A 249 5.60 2.75 18.18
N GLY A 250 4.30 2.61 18.48
CA GLY A 250 3.48 1.48 18.07
C GLY A 250 3.31 1.38 16.55
N LEU A 251 3.00 2.49 15.89
CA LEU A 251 2.94 2.57 14.43
C LEU A 251 4.27 2.20 13.78
N ALA A 252 5.38 2.73 14.31
CA ALA A 252 6.71 2.43 13.81
C ALA A 252 7.11 0.96 14.01
N TRP A 253 6.73 0.37 15.15
CA TRP A 253 6.90 -1.07 15.39
C TRP A 253 6.14 -1.90 14.36
N ILE A 254 4.87 -1.55 14.07
CA ILE A 254 4.06 -2.25 13.07
C ILE A 254 4.66 -2.11 11.66
N ALA A 255 5.11 -0.91 11.30
CA ALA A 255 5.62 -0.60 9.96
C ALA A 255 6.99 -1.21 9.67
N HIS A 256 7.90 -1.21 10.65
CA HIS A 256 9.30 -1.63 10.45
C HIS A 256 9.65 -2.96 11.09
N ARG A 257 8.95 -3.35 12.17
CA ARG A 257 9.31 -4.47 13.06
C ARG A 257 10.76 -4.44 13.56
N ARG A 258 11.34 -3.23 13.66
CA ARG A 258 12.72 -2.99 14.10
C ARG A 258 12.73 -2.25 15.43
N LYS A 259 13.39 -2.84 16.43
CA LYS A 259 13.56 -2.24 17.76
C LYS A 259 14.36 -0.94 17.72
N THR A 260 15.30 -0.82 16.79
CA THR A 260 16.18 0.36 16.66
C THR A 260 15.41 1.64 16.34
N PHE A 261 14.43 1.57 15.43
CA PHE A 261 13.64 2.75 15.07
C PHE A 261 12.70 3.18 16.21
N VAL A 262 12.12 2.20 16.93
CA VAL A 262 11.32 2.48 18.13
C VAL A 262 12.19 3.15 19.20
N ALA A 263 13.39 2.63 19.45
CA ALA A 263 14.35 3.22 20.38
C ALA A 263 14.75 4.64 19.96
N LEU A 264 14.96 4.89 18.66
CA LEU A 264 15.25 6.22 18.13
C LEU A 264 14.09 7.19 18.36
N THR A 265 12.85 6.74 18.15
CA THR A 265 11.64 7.55 18.37
C THR A 265 11.52 7.96 19.84
N ILE A 266 11.68 7.00 20.76
CA ILE A 266 11.63 7.24 22.20
C ILE A 266 12.81 8.12 22.66
N GLY A 267 14.02 7.81 22.17
CA GLY A 267 15.23 8.57 22.49
C GLY A 267 15.15 10.02 22.02
N LEU A 268 14.62 10.26 20.82
CA LEU A 268 14.37 11.62 20.30
C LEU A 268 13.37 12.37 21.17
N ALA A 269 12.31 11.70 21.66
CA ALA A 269 11.34 12.29 22.57
C ALA A 269 12.00 12.74 23.88
N LEU A 270 12.74 11.83 24.53
CA LEU A 270 13.42 12.09 25.79
C LEU A 270 14.46 13.21 25.65
N PHE A 271 15.23 13.19 24.57
CA PHE A 271 16.21 14.22 24.27
C PHE A 271 15.55 15.59 24.07
N SER A 272 14.48 15.66 23.26
CA SER A 272 13.76 16.92 23.00
C SER A 272 13.13 17.48 24.26
N PHE A 273 12.52 16.62 25.09
CA PHE A 273 11.95 17.02 26.39
C PHE A 273 13.02 17.54 27.34
N GLY A 274 14.11 16.79 27.52
CA GLY A 274 15.21 17.17 28.40
C GLY A 274 15.89 18.47 27.97
N PHE A 275 16.12 18.64 26.67
CA PHE A 275 16.66 19.87 26.11
C PHE A 275 15.77 21.08 26.37
N ALA A 276 14.45 20.96 26.12
CA ALA A 276 13.51 22.04 26.41
C ALA A 276 13.44 22.36 27.91
N ARG A 277 13.51 21.35 28.78
CA ARG A 277 13.54 21.57 30.24
C ARG A 277 14.78 22.30 30.70
N ILE A 278 15.96 21.94 30.20
CA ILE A 278 17.21 22.65 30.50
C ILE A 278 17.11 24.09 29.99
N ALA A 279 16.66 24.29 28.75
CA ALA A 279 16.51 25.62 28.16
C ALA A 279 15.46 26.49 28.87
N HIS A 280 14.46 25.90 29.52
CA HIS A 280 13.48 26.62 30.33
C HIS A 280 14.04 27.04 31.71
N LEU A 281 15.05 26.35 32.21
CA LEU A 281 15.65 26.61 33.53
C LEU A 281 16.81 27.62 33.48
N ILE A 282 17.38 27.86 32.30
CA ILE A 282 18.42 28.86 32.02
C ILE A 282 17.76 30.18 31.67
#